data_AF-A0A7V5WNC7-F1
#
_entry.id   AF-A0A7V5WNC7-F1
#
_cell.length_a   1.000
_cell.length_b   1.000
_cell.length_c   1.000
_cell.angle_alpha   90.00
_cell.angle_beta   90.00
_cell.angle_gamma   90.00
#
_symmetry.space_group_name_H-M   'P 1'
#
loop_
_entity.id
_entity.type
_entity.pdbx_description
1 polymer ?
#
loop_
_entity_poly.entity_id
_entity_poly.type
_entity_poly.pdbx_seq_one_letter_code
_entity_poly.pdbx_strand_id
1 'polypeptide(L)'
;MKKIFMVLLAFGLAYAQMNMAAMPGQAGPANPMPNYMPLIMENAEEVMLTSEQTEQLKQWSEIALPKVKAWLNELEEVNLKIKNAALAKASIDDLLVLEQTAEDLRIKIINSKVDCRDNAQKILDEKQWQQVVGLYNMSQVGTAKEEIYSPMPELGMTLMAHTNDLSLDSEQAKAISQMPSHNMPAMQALEKEISELYSLLTLASLENKSKAEILDLEHKAEANRIELIKAQADCRDQIIASLNGEQWQKLLEYFNAPMAMNMPMNMDHSQHNMAAMAGEAQNFVKLADNMLWLEPIVSNNKLYLGLNFE
;
A
#
# COMPACT_ATOMS: atom_id res chain seq x y z
N MET A 1 -2.67 52.35 -4.90
CA MET A 1 -2.90 51.16 -4.04
C MET A 1 -3.37 49.96 -4.88
N LYS A 2 -2.50 49.44 -5.74
CA LYS A 2 -2.76 48.28 -6.63
C LYS A 2 -1.50 47.42 -6.87
N LYS A 3 -0.56 47.43 -5.91
CA LYS A 3 0.74 46.75 -6.05
C LYS A 3 1.16 45.91 -4.82
N ILE A 4 0.27 45.69 -3.85
CA ILE A 4 0.58 44.90 -2.64
C ILE A 4 -0.10 43.52 -2.65
N PHE A 5 -1.07 43.28 -3.53
CA PHE A 5 -1.77 41.98 -3.59
C PHE A 5 -1.15 40.96 -4.56
N MET A 6 -0.04 41.30 -5.22
CA MET A 6 0.60 40.44 -6.23
C MET A 6 1.91 39.78 -5.77
N VAL A 7 2.26 39.92 -4.48
CA VAL A 7 3.43 39.25 -3.87
C VAL A 7 3.01 38.04 -3.02
N LEU A 8 1.75 37.96 -2.58
CA LEU A 8 1.25 36.81 -1.80
C LEU A 8 0.76 35.62 -2.64
N LEU A 9 0.60 35.78 -3.96
CA LEU A 9 0.28 34.67 -4.87
C LEU A 9 1.52 34.07 -5.56
N ALA A 10 2.69 34.71 -5.43
CA ALA A 10 3.97 34.16 -5.89
C ALA A 10 4.75 33.42 -4.78
N PHE A 11 4.39 33.61 -3.50
CA PHE A 11 4.90 32.80 -2.39
C PHE A 11 4.02 31.58 -2.05
N GLY A 12 2.77 31.54 -2.51
CA GLY A 12 1.89 30.37 -2.38
C GLY A 12 2.22 29.21 -3.34
N LEU A 13 2.96 29.48 -4.41
CA LEU A 13 3.40 28.46 -5.39
C LEU A 13 4.83 27.94 -5.13
N ALA A 14 5.54 28.48 -4.15
CA ALA A 14 6.85 27.99 -3.73
C ALA A 14 6.83 27.21 -2.40
N TYR A 15 5.72 27.22 -1.65
CA TYR A 15 5.56 26.47 -0.39
C TYR A 15 4.91 25.10 -0.55
N ALA A 16 4.47 24.73 -1.76
CA ALA A 16 4.00 23.37 -2.06
C ALA A 16 5.14 22.41 -2.48
N GLN A 17 6.40 22.86 -2.54
CA GLN A 17 7.56 22.04 -2.94
C GLN A 17 8.55 21.77 -1.80
N MET A 18 8.20 22.13 -0.57
CA MET A 18 9.01 21.82 0.62
C MET A 18 8.13 21.14 1.68
N ASN A 19 7.68 19.94 1.37
CA ASN A 19 7.53 18.84 2.32
C ASN A 19 7.18 17.58 1.53
N MET A 20 7.75 16.47 1.97
CA MET A 20 7.67 15.16 1.33
C MET A 20 8.59 15.00 0.09
N ALA A 21 9.90 15.10 0.33
CA ALA A 21 10.65 13.86 0.11
C ALA A 21 10.01 12.82 1.06
N ALA A 22 8.85 12.29 0.65
CA ALA A 22 8.45 10.99 1.11
C ALA A 22 9.65 10.16 0.68
N MET A 23 10.48 9.75 1.65
CA MET A 23 11.15 8.46 1.49
C MET A 23 10.07 7.58 0.88
N PRO A 24 10.25 7.00 -0.32
CA PRO A 24 9.21 6.21 -0.98
C PRO A 24 8.61 5.37 0.13
N GLY A 25 7.38 5.75 0.51
CA GLY A 25 6.81 5.37 1.79
C GLY A 25 6.90 3.88 1.75
N GLN A 26 7.79 3.30 2.55
CA GLN A 26 7.95 1.86 2.61
C GLN A 26 6.53 1.40 2.84
N ALA A 27 5.91 0.83 1.80
CA ALA A 27 4.63 0.19 1.89
C ALA A 27 4.86 -0.83 2.98
N GLY A 28 4.46 -0.47 4.20
CA GLY A 28 4.79 -1.24 5.39
C GLY A 28 4.28 -2.65 5.13
N PRO A 29 4.96 -3.68 5.65
CA PRO A 29 4.64 -5.06 5.32
C PRO A 29 3.14 -5.34 5.51
N ALA A 30 2.44 -5.43 4.38
CA ALA A 30 1.08 -5.92 4.16
C ALA A 30 0.30 -6.22 5.44
N ASN A 31 -0.18 -5.20 6.15
CA ASN A 31 -0.90 -5.41 7.40
C ASN A 31 -2.35 -4.95 7.28
N PRO A 32 -3.26 -5.85 6.85
CA PRO A 32 -4.61 -5.50 6.43
C PRO A 32 -5.56 -5.09 7.55
N MET A 33 -5.05 -5.01 8.79
CA MET A 33 -5.85 -4.72 9.97
C MET A 33 -5.58 -3.30 10.48
N PRO A 34 -6.62 -2.56 10.93
CA PRO A 34 -6.44 -1.22 11.49
C PRO A 34 -5.41 -1.13 12.62
N ASN A 35 -4.64 -0.03 12.64
CA ASN A 35 -3.72 0.29 13.73
C ASN A 35 -4.43 1.13 14.80
N TYR A 36 -5.29 0.50 15.61
CA TYR A 36 -6.11 1.24 16.58
C TYR A 36 -5.30 1.96 17.68
N MET A 37 -4.24 1.35 18.22
CA MET A 37 -3.52 1.95 19.36
C MET A 37 -2.88 3.30 19.03
N PRO A 38 -2.06 3.44 17.98
CA PRO A 38 -1.54 4.75 17.59
C PRO A 38 -2.67 5.76 17.34
N LEU A 39 -3.72 5.36 16.61
CA LEU A 39 -4.87 6.23 16.32
C LEU A 39 -5.55 6.75 17.60
N ILE A 40 -5.85 5.86 18.55
CA ILE A 40 -6.49 6.21 19.82
C ILE A 40 -5.60 7.15 20.63
N MET A 41 -4.31 6.84 20.74
CA MET A 41 -3.37 7.61 21.56
C MET A 41 -3.06 8.99 20.95
N GLU A 42 -3.01 9.10 19.62
CA GLU A 42 -2.79 10.36 18.90
C GLU A 42 -4.03 11.28 18.94
N ASN A 43 -5.22 10.72 19.14
CA ASN A 43 -6.50 11.44 19.18
C ASN A 43 -7.17 11.33 20.56
N ALA A 44 -6.37 11.27 21.62
CA ALA A 44 -6.84 11.03 22.98
C ALA A 44 -7.83 12.11 23.46
N GLU A 45 -7.64 13.37 23.04
CA GLU A 45 -8.54 14.48 23.38
C GLU A 45 -9.87 14.37 22.64
N GLU A 46 -9.85 14.06 21.33
CA GLU A 46 -11.04 13.89 20.49
C GLU A 46 -11.90 12.69 20.92
N VAL A 47 -11.24 11.59 21.32
CA VAL A 47 -11.88 10.39 21.88
C VAL A 47 -12.24 10.58 23.37
N MET A 48 -11.89 11.72 23.96
CA MET A 48 -12.20 12.08 25.35
C MET A 48 -11.71 11.03 26.35
N LEU A 49 -10.48 10.52 26.18
CA LEU A 49 -9.90 9.52 27.08
C LEU A 49 -9.71 10.09 28.49
N THR A 50 -10.11 9.31 29.49
CA THR A 50 -9.74 9.62 30.88
C THR A 50 -8.27 9.29 31.15
N SER A 51 -7.69 9.84 32.22
CA SER A 51 -6.33 9.49 32.63
C SER A 51 -6.19 8.00 32.94
N GLU A 52 -7.22 7.38 33.51
CA GLU A 52 -7.24 5.95 33.80
C GLU A 52 -7.24 5.10 32.52
N GLN A 53 -8.12 5.40 31.57
CA GLN A 53 -8.16 4.71 30.26
C GLN A 53 -6.84 4.85 29.51
N THR A 54 -6.27 6.07 29.51
CA THR A 54 -4.98 6.37 28.88
C THR A 54 -3.87 5.49 29.47
N GLU A 55 -3.85 5.33 30.79
CA GLU A 55 -2.85 4.51 31.48
C GLU A 55 -3.04 3.02 31.16
N GLN A 56 -4.28 2.51 31.15
CA GLN A 56 -4.56 1.12 30.79
C GLN A 56 -4.14 0.80 29.34
N LEU A 57 -4.39 1.71 28.39
CA LEU A 57 -3.98 1.56 27.00
C LEU A 57 -2.46 1.59 26.84
N LYS A 58 -1.76 2.45 27.59
CA LYS A 58 -0.28 2.49 27.62
C LYS A 58 0.29 1.17 28.14
N GLN A 59 -0.20 0.68 29.28
CA GLN A 59 0.25 -0.59 29.85
C GLN A 59 0.04 -1.77 28.89
N TRP A 60 -1.09 -1.79 28.18
CA TRP A 60 -1.31 -2.80 27.14
C TRP A 60 -0.31 -2.67 25.99
N SER A 61 -0.07 -1.45 25.52
CA SER A 61 0.89 -1.17 24.44
C SER A 61 2.31 -1.60 24.81
N GLU A 62 2.75 -1.38 26.06
CA GLU A 62 4.06 -1.81 26.55
C GLU A 62 4.25 -3.33 26.49
N ILE A 63 3.17 -4.11 26.60
CA ILE A 63 3.19 -5.58 26.53
C ILE A 63 3.10 -6.08 25.08
N ALA A 64 2.20 -5.51 24.29
CA ALA A 64 1.86 -6.01 22.95
C ALA A 64 2.81 -5.50 21.87
N LEU A 65 3.16 -4.21 21.88
CA LEU A 65 3.92 -3.56 20.81
C LEU A 65 5.32 -4.19 20.59
N PRO A 66 6.11 -4.54 21.63
CA PRO A 66 7.41 -5.16 21.40
C PRO A 66 7.31 -6.50 20.65
N LYS A 67 6.28 -7.31 20.93
CA LYS A 67 6.06 -8.60 20.27
C LYS A 67 5.69 -8.41 18.81
N VAL A 68 4.74 -7.51 18.53
CA VAL A 68 4.31 -7.20 17.16
C VAL A 68 5.48 -6.66 16.34
N LYS A 69 6.29 -5.75 16.90
CA LYS A 69 7.51 -5.26 16.24
C LYS A 69 8.50 -6.37 15.93
N ALA A 70 8.73 -7.29 16.88
CA ALA A 70 9.62 -8.42 16.65
C ALA A 70 9.13 -9.31 15.50
N TRP A 71 7.83 -9.64 15.45
CA TRP A 71 7.26 -10.44 14.37
C TRP A 71 7.26 -9.71 13.01
N LEU A 72 7.03 -8.40 12.98
CA LEU A 72 7.13 -7.62 11.75
C LEU A 72 8.55 -7.61 11.19
N ASN A 73 9.56 -7.46 12.04
CA ASN A 73 10.96 -7.54 11.62
C ASN A 73 11.29 -8.95 11.11
N GLU A 74 10.84 -10.00 11.81
CA GLU A 74 11.04 -11.39 11.39
C GLU A 74 10.35 -11.67 10.04
N LEU A 75 9.15 -11.13 9.83
CA LEU A 75 8.42 -11.23 8.57
C LEU A 75 9.18 -10.53 7.42
N GLU A 76 9.73 -9.35 7.66
CA GLU A 76 10.57 -8.64 6.69
C GLU A 76 11.82 -9.46 6.33
N GLU A 77 12.48 -10.07 7.31
CA GLU A 77 13.62 -10.95 7.08
C GLU A 77 13.25 -12.20 6.26
N VAL A 78 12.11 -12.82 6.54
CA VAL A 78 11.61 -13.99 5.77
C VAL A 78 11.27 -13.59 4.34
N ASN A 79 10.60 -12.47 4.14
CA ASN A 79 10.31 -11.93 2.81
C ASN A 79 11.59 -11.66 2.00
N LEU A 80 12.62 -11.10 2.64
CA LEU A 80 13.92 -10.92 2.02
C LEU A 80 14.58 -12.25 1.66
N LYS A 81 14.45 -13.28 2.51
CA LYS A 81 14.93 -14.64 2.21
C LYS A 81 14.21 -15.25 1.01
N ILE A 82 12.88 -15.12 0.91
CA ILE A 82 12.09 -15.57 -0.25
C ILE A 82 12.60 -14.89 -1.52
N LYS A 83 12.72 -13.56 -1.50
CA LYS A 83 13.24 -12.78 -2.63
C LYS A 83 14.62 -13.27 -3.08
N ASN A 84 15.55 -13.40 -2.14
CA ASN A 84 16.92 -13.82 -2.44
C ASN A 84 16.99 -15.28 -2.91
N ALA A 85 16.19 -16.18 -2.32
CA ALA A 85 16.08 -17.56 -2.76
C ALA A 85 15.52 -17.65 -4.19
N ALA A 86 14.52 -16.83 -4.52
CA ALA A 86 13.98 -16.77 -5.87
C ALA A 86 15.02 -16.29 -6.89
N LEU A 87 15.78 -15.23 -6.58
CA LEU A 87 16.91 -14.78 -7.42
C LEU A 87 18.02 -15.84 -7.55
N ALA A 88 18.21 -16.66 -6.52
CA ALA A 88 19.14 -17.79 -6.52
C ALA A 88 18.58 -19.06 -7.19
N LYS A 89 17.42 -18.98 -7.85
CA LYS A 89 16.76 -20.09 -8.57
C LYS A 89 16.35 -21.25 -7.66
N ALA A 90 15.97 -20.96 -6.40
CA ALA A 90 15.41 -21.97 -5.51
C ALA A 90 14.14 -22.61 -6.10
N SER A 91 13.89 -23.87 -5.75
CA SER A 91 12.71 -24.59 -6.22
C SER A 91 11.42 -23.97 -5.64
N ILE A 92 10.28 -24.23 -6.27
CA ILE A 92 8.99 -23.80 -5.72
C ILE A 92 8.75 -24.39 -4.31
N ASP A 93 9.12 -25.65 -4.07
CA ASP A 93 8.96 -26.27 -2.76
C ASP A 93 9.76 -25.54 -1.67
N ASP A 94 11.00 -25.12 -1.97
CA ASP A 94 11.83 -24.34 -1.04
C ASP A 94 11.21 -22.96 -0.75
N LEU A 95 10.64 -22.31 -1.77
CA LEU A 95 9.96 -21.03 -1.59
C LEU A 95 8.70 -21.18 -0.74
N LEU A 96 7.93 -22.25 -0.93
CA LEU A 96 6.71 -22.50 -0.16
C LEU A 96 7.00 -22.80 1.32
N VAL A 97 8.13 -23.43 1.63
CA VAL A 97 8.57 -23.61 3.03
C VAL A 97 8.85 -22.26 3.71
N LEU A 98 9.49 -21.33 2.99
CA LEU A 98 9.71 -19.98 3.50
C LEU A 98 8.39 -19.20 3.62
N GLU A 99 7.49 -19.33 2.65
CA GLU A 99 6.18 -18.67 2.70
C GLU A 99 5.33 -19.17 3.87
N GLN A 100 5.37 -20.47 4.20
CA GLN A 100 4.67 -20.98 5.38
C GLN A 100 5.14 -20.30 6.68
N THR A 101 6.42 -19.95 6.74
CA THR A 101 6.98 -19.20 7.88
C THR A 101 6.44 -17.75 7.90
N ALA A 102 6.31 -17.13 6.73
CA ALA A 102 5.72 -15.80 6.59
C ALA A 102 4.23 -15.79 6.98
N GLU A 103 3.46 -16.79 6.54
CA GLU A 103 2.06 -17.02 6.91
C GLU A 103 1.90 -17.06 8.44
N ASP A 104 2.67 -17.91 9.12
CA ASP A 104 2.61 -18.06 10.57
C ASP A 104 2.84 -16.73 11.31
N LEU A 105 3.73 -15.88 10.78
CA LEU A 105 4.02 -14.56 11.33
C LEU A 105 2.87 -13.57 11.08
N ARG A 106 2.30 -13.54 9.87
CA ARG A 106 1.12 -12.70 9.56
C ARG A 106 -0.07 -13.06 10.43
N ILE A 107 -0.33 -14.35 10.63
CA ILE A 107 -1.37 -14.84 11.55
C ILE A 107 -1.13 -14.34 12.97
N LYS A 108 0.10 -14.45 13.51
CA LYS A 108 0.44 -13.93 14.85
C LYS A 108 0.20 -12.42 14.97
N ILE A 109 0.58 -11.67 13.93
CA ILE A 109 0.40 -10.21 13.88
C ILE A 109 -1.09 -9.85 13.88
N ILE A 110 -1.90 -10.46 13.00
CA ILE A 110 -3.34 -10.20 12.89
C ILE A 110 -4.05 -10.61 14.18
N ASN A 111 -3.72 -11.78 14.71
CA ASN A 111 -4.21 -12.25 16.00
C ASN A 111 -3.97 -11.21 17.12
N SER A 112 -2.74 -10.69 17.23
CA SER A 112 -2.43 -9.66 18.23
C SER A 112 -3.14 -8.33 17.95
N LYS A 113 -3.43 -7.99 16.70
CA LYS A 113 -4.20 -6.78 16.37
C LYS A 113 -5.67 -6.92 16.76
N VAL A 114 -6.26 -8.09 16.56
CA VAL A 114 -7.59 -8.41 17.08
C VAL A 114 -7.60 -8.31 18.60
N ASP A 115 -6.59 -8.86 19.29
CA ASP A 115 -6.49 -8.74 20.75
C ASP A 115 -6.36 -7.28 21.20
N CYS A 116 -5.62 -6.45 20.47
CA CYS A 116 -5.54 -5.01 20.73
C CYS A 116 -6.89 -4.30 20.55
N ARG A 117 -7.66 -4.64 19.52
CA ARG A 117 -9.02 -4.12 19.30
C ARG A 117 -9.92 -4.52 20.47
N ASP A 118 -9.96 -5.80 20.80
CA ASP A 118 -10.82 -6.35 21.83
C ASP A 118 -10.47 -5.78 23.22
N ASN A 119 -9.17 -5.53 23.48
CA ASN A 119 -8.74 -4.85 24.71
C ASN A 119 -9.17 -3.37 24.72
N ALA A 120 -9.02 -2.65 23.61
CA ALA A 120 -9.47 -1.26 23.50
C ALA A 120 -10.97 -1.14 23.78
N GLN A 121 -11.80 -2.02 23.21
CA GLN A 121 -13.25 -2.04 23.44
C GLN A 121 -13.68 -2.37 24.87
N LYS A 122 -12.80 -3.00 25.67
CA LYS A 122 -13.06 -3.21 27.11
C LYS A 122 -12.77 -1.96 27.94
N ILE A 123 -11.83 -1.14 27.49
CA ILE A 123 -11.38 0.08 28.18
C ILE A 123 -12.26 1.28 27.80
N LEU A 124 -12.60 1.37 26.52
CA LEU A 124 -13.42 2.43 25.95
C LEU A 124 -14.90 2.11 26.11
N ASP A 125 -15.71 3.14 26.31
CA ASP A 125 -17.15 2.98 26.16
C ASP A 125 -17.57 2.94 24.68
N GLU A 126 -18.83 2.58 24.42
CA GLU A 126 -19.36 2.45 23.05
C GLU A 126 -19.24 3.77 22.26
N LYS A 127 -19.47 4.93 22.91
CA LYS A 127 -19.40 6.22 22.23
C LYS A 127 -17.97 6.53 21.81
N GLN A 128 -17.00 6.31 22.70
CA GLN A 128 -15.58 6.46 22.42
C GLN A 128 -15.14 5.50 21.30
N TRP A 129 -15.58 4.25 21.33
CA TRP A 129 -15.28 3.29 20.26
C TRP A 129 -15.80 3.75 18.89
N GLN A 130 -17.05 4.25 18.82
CA GLN A 130 -17.59 4.78 17.57
C GLN A 130 -16.81 6.00 17.06
N GLN A 131 -16.28 6.85 17.96
CA GLN A 131 -15.38 7.93 17.57
C GLN A 131 -14.09 7.40 16.95
N VAL A 132 -13.49 6.36 17.52
CA VAL A 132 -12.30 5.69 16.95
C VAL A 132 -12.57 5.13 15.56
N VAL A 133 -13.71 4.47 15.36
CA VAL A 133 -14.12 3.97 14.03
C VAL A 133 -14.29 5.11 13.04
N GLY A 134 -14.92 6.21 13.45
CA GLY A 134 -15.06 7.42 12.63
C GLY A 134 -13.72 8.03 12.22
N LEU A 135 -12.81 8.19 13.18
CA LEU A 135 -11.45 8.69 12.94
C LEU A 135 -10.67 7.78 11.99
N TYR A 136 -10.79 6.47 12.15
CA TYR A 136 -10.16 5.51 11.24
C TYR A 136 -10.67 5.69 9.82
N ASN A 137 -11.99 5.68 9.61
CA ASN A 137 -12.58 5.85 8.28
C ASN A 137 -12.16 7.17 7.61
N MET A 138 -12.09 8.26 8.38
CA MET A 138 -11.61 9.56 7.88
C MET A 138 -10.12 9.51 7.48
N SER A 139 -9.29 8.80 8.25
CA SER A 139 -7.86 8.64 7.94
C SER A 139 -7.59 7.83 6.66
N GLN A 140 -8.55 7.00 6.22
CA GLN A 140 -8.43 6.21 5.00
C GLN A 140 -8.89 7.00 3.75
N VAL A 141 -9.50 8.18 3.91
CA VAL A 141 -9.93 8.99 2.76
C VAL A 141 -8.69 9.55 2.06
N GLY A 142 -8.41 9.03 0.87
CA GLY A 142 -7.30 9.50 0.02
C GLY A 142 -5.94 8.85 0.32
N THR A 143 -5.88 7.83 1.18
CA THR A 143 -4.69 6.97 1.24
C THR A 143 -4.64 6.13 -0.02
N ALA A 144 -3.47 6.07 -0.67
CA ALA A 144 -3.26 5.14 -1.75
C ALA A 144 -3.55 3.72 -1.24
N LYS A 145 -4.21 2.89 -2.06
CA LYS A 145 -4.44 1.50 -1.71
C LYS A 145 -3.12 0.85 -1.31
N GLU A 146 -3.12 0.15 -0.19
CA GLU A 146 -1.96 -0.59 0.29
C GLU A 146 -1.53 -1.56 -0.81
N GLU A 147 -0.30 -1.40 -1.27
CA GLU A 147 0.27 -2.26 -2.30
C GLU A 147 0.46 -3.65 -1.71
N ILE A 148 -0.03 -4.68 -2.41
CA ILE A 148 0.19 -6.06 -1.97
C ILE A 148 1.67 -6.33 -2.13
N TYR A 149 2.35 -6.42 -1.00
CA TYR A 149 3.75 -6.81 -0.99
C TYR A 149 3.87 -8.25 -1.48
N SER A 150 4.41 -8.42 -2.68
CA SER A 150 4.90 -9.73 -3.15
C SER A 150 6.37 -9.89 -2.75
N PRO A 151 6.75 -10.99 -2.06
CA PRO A 151 8.15 -11.26 -1.76
C PRO A 151 8.94 -11.75 -2.98
N MET A 152 8.29 -12.00 -4.13
CA MET A 152 8.95 -12.44 -5.35
C MET A 152 9.52 -11.24 -6.12
N PRO A 153 10.72 -11.37 -6.72
CA PRO A 153 11.30 -10.30 -7.51
C PRO A 153 10.50 -10.08 -8.80
N GLU A 154 10.22 -8.82 -9.14
CA GLU A 154 9.53 -8.40 -10.37
C GLU A 154 10.40 -8.49 -11.64
N LEU A 155 11.05 -9.64 -11.86
CA LEU A 155 12.00 -9.85 -12.96
C LEU A 155 11.38 -9.62 -14.34
N GLY A 156 10.08 -9.87 -14.49
CA GLY A 156 9.36 -9.67 -15.75
C GLY A 156 9.38 -8.21 -16.22
N MET A 157 9.20 -7.25 -15.29
CA MET A 157 9.24 -5.83 -15.62
C MET A 157 10.64 -5.38 -16.02
N THR A 158 11.67 -5.79 -15.26
CA THR A 158 13.07 -5.52 -15.60
C THR A 158 13.45 -6.13 -16.95
N LEU A 159 13.01 -7.36 -17.22
CA LEU A 159 13.25 -8.05 -18.48
C LEU A 159 12.65 -7.28 -19.66
N MET A 160 11.40 -6.84 -19.55
CA MET A 160 10.73 -6.05 -20.58
C MET A 160 11.40 -4.69 -20.81
N ALA A 161 11.83 -4.02 -19.73
CA ALA A 161 12.52 -2.73 -19.82
C ALA A 161 13.88 -2.83 -20.54
N HIS A 162 14.56 -3.97 -20.42
CA HIS A 162 15.93 -4.17 -20.92
C HIS A 162 16.03 -5.23 -22.03
N THR A 163 14.92 -5.57 -22.69
CA THR A 163 14.88 -6.64 -23.72
C THR A 163 15.92 -6.39 -24.84
N ASN A 164 16.08 -5.13 -25.28
CA ASN A 164 17.04 -4.77 -26.32
C ASN A 164 18.51 -4.92 -25.87
N ASP A 165 18.77 -4.81 -24.57
CA ASP A 165 20.12 -4.88 -24.04
C ASP A 165 20.61 -6.33 -23.83
N LEU A 166 19.69 -7.29 -23.78
CA LEU A 166 20.00 -8.70 -23.51
C LEU A 166 20.42 -9.50 -24.76
N SER A 167 20.41 -8.89 -25.95
CA SER A 167 20.81 -9.56 -27.20
C SER A 167 20.10 -10.91 -27.42
N LEU A 168 18.79 -10.92 -27.22
CA LEU A 168 17.95 -12.11 -27.38
C LEU A 168 17.93 -12.56 -28.84
N ASP A 169 17.99 -13.86 -29.08
CA ASP A 169 17.69 -14.40 -30.41
C ASP A 169 16.18 -14.36 -30.71
N SER A 170 15.80 -14.72 -31.94
CA SER A 170 14.41 -14.66 -32.37
C SER A 170 13.47 -15.60 -31.61
N GLU A 171 13.96 -16.75 -31.16
CA GLU A 171 13.14 -17.72 -30.39
C GLU A 171 12.97 -17.23 -28.95
N GLN A 172 14.03 -16.74 -28.31
CA GLN A 172 14.01 -16.14 -26.99
C GLN A 172 13.08 -14.93 -26.93
N ALA A 173 13.22 -14.00 -27.89
CA ALA A 173 12.39 -12.80 -27.98
C ALA A 173 10.90 -13.17 -28.15
N LYS A 174 10.61 -14.17 -28.98
CA LYS A 174 9.24 -14.67 -29.15
C LYS A 174 8.69 -15.26 -27.85
N ALA A 175 9.45 -16.12 -27.17
CA ALA A 175 9.04 -16.72 -25.90
C ALA A 175 8.73 -15.64 -24.84
N ILE A 176 9.64 -14.69 -24.65
CA ILE A 176 9.49 -13.59 -23.69
C ILE A 176 8.28 -12.71 -24.01
N SER A 177 8.04 -12.39 -25.29
CA SER A 177 6.89 -11.56 -25.71
C SER A 177 5.53 -12.19 -25.39
N GLN A 178 5.47 -13.52 -25.24
CA GLN A 178 4.24 -14.25 -24.97
C GLN A 178 3.95 -14.39 -23.47
N MET A 179 4.97 -14.32 -22.61
CA MET A 179 4.83 -14.53 -21.16
C MET A 179 3.76 -13.64 -20.49
N PRO A 180 3.68 -12.33 -20.77
CA PRO A 180 2.69 -11.48 -20.10
C PRO A 180 1.25 -11.95 -20.35
N SER A 181 0.95 -12.39 -21.57
CA SER A 181 -0.39 -12.86 -21.93
C SER A 181 -0.79 -14.17 -21.24
N HIS A 182 0.19 -14.97 -20.82
CA HIS A 182 -0.05 -16.25 -20.16
C HIS A 182 -0.10 -16.12 -18.64
N ASN A 183 0.84 -15.38 -18.05
CA ASN A 183 1.05 -15.40 -16.60
C ASN A 183 0.35 -14.22 -15.88
N MET A 184 0.33 -13.01 -16.47
CA MET A 184 -0.15 -11.81 -15.77
C MET A 184 -1.63 -11.84 -15.40
N PRO A 185 -2.57 -12.33 -16.25
CA PRO A 185 -3.99 -12.30 -15.89
C PRO A 185 -4.32 -13.09 -14.61
N ALA A 186 -3.68 -14.25 -14.41
CA ALA A 186 -3.88 -15.07 -13.22
C ALA A 186 -3.29 -14.40 -11.97
N MET A 187 -2.07 -13.87 -12.06
CA MET A 187 -1.43 -13.14 -10.95
C MET A 187 -2.23 -11.90 -10.55
N GLN A 188 -2.69 -11.10 -11.52
CA GLN A 188 -3.51 -9.92 -11.27
C GLN A 188 -4.87 -10.27 -10.64
N ALA A 189 -5.46 -11.40 -11.03
CA ALA A 189 -6.69 -11.88 -10.40
C ALA A 189 -6.46 -12.25 -8.93
N LEU A 190 -5.39 -12.99 -8.63
CA LEU A 190 -5.02 -13.36 -7.26
C LEU A 190 -4.70 -12.13 -6.40
N GLU A 191 -3.91 -11.17 -6.92
CA GLU A 191 -3.64 -9.90 -6.25
C GLU A 191 -4.94 -9.15 -5.95
N LYS A 192 -5.84 -9.06 -6.92
CA LYS A 192 -7.14 -8.42 -6.70
C LYS A 192 -7.93 -9.11 -5.58
N GLU A 193 -8.02 -10.42 -5.59
CA GLU A 193 -8.74 -11.18 -4.55
C GLU A 193 -8.10 -11.00 -3.16
N ILE A 194 -6.77 -11.01 -3.06
CA ILE A 194 -6.05 -10.71 -1.80
C ILE A 194 -6.41 -9.30 -1.32
N SER A 195 -6.42 -8.31 -2.21
CA SER A 195 -6.78 -6.91 -1.87
C SER A 195 -8.22 -6.79 -1.37
N GLU A 196 -9.14 -7.54 -1.98
CA GLU A 196 -10.55 -7.60 -1.56
C GLU A 196 -10.70 -8.26 -0.19
N LEU A 197 -10.04 -9.39 0.06
CA LEU A 197 -10.00 -10.05 1.37
C LEU A 197 -9.42 -9.13 2.44
N TYR A 198 -8.43 -8.32 2.10
CA TYR A 198 -7.80 -7.36 3.01
C TYR A 198 -8.75 -6.23 3.39
N SER A 199 -9.52 -5.75 2.42
CA SER A 199 -10.61 -4.81 2.68
C SER A 199 -11.67 -5.43 3.60
N LEU A 200 -12.02 -6.71 3.39
CA LEU A 200 -12.97 -7.43 4.24
C LEU A 200 -12.43 -7.67 5.65
N LEU A 201 -11.13 -7.93 5.83
CA LEU A 201 -10.48 -8.04 7.15
C LEU A 201 -10.62 -6.73 7.94
N THR A 202 -10.30 -5.60 7.30
CA THR A 202 -10.49 -4.27 7.91
C THR A 202 -11.95 -4.04 8.30
N LEU A 203 -12.90 -4.31 7.41
CA LEU A 203 -14.33 -4.14 7.69
C LEU A 203 -14.79 -5.05 8.83
N ALA A 204 -14.41 -6.33 8.80
CA ALA A 204 -14.72 -7.29 9.87
C ALA A 204 -14.16 -6.83 11.23
N SER A 205 -12.96 -6.23 11.22
CA SER A 205 -12.37 -5.63 12.41
C SER A 205 -13.24 -4.49 12.96
N LEU A 206 -13.63 -3.54 12.11
CA LEU A 206 -14.43 -2.36 12.47
C LEU A 206 -15.86 -2.73 12.92
N GLU A 207 -16.46 -3.74 12.30
CA GLU A 207 -17.79 -4.29 12.64
C GLU A 207 -17.77 -5.20 13.87
N ASN A 208 -16.64 -5.30 14.57
CA ASN A 208 -16.47 -6.15 15.74
C ASN A 208 -16.82 -7.64 15.48
N LYS A 209 -16.46 -8.16 14.30
CA LYS A 209 -16.58 -9.59 14.03
C LYS A 209 -15.68 -10.38 14.97
N SER A 210 -16.05 -11.64 15.19
CA SER A 210 -15.29 -12.52 16.06
C SER A 210 -13.88 -12.75 15.52
N LYS A 211 -12.96 -13.04 16.43
CA LYS A 211 -11.59 -13.42 16.09
C LYS A 211 -11.51 -14.58 15.11
N ALA A 212 -12.41 -15.56 15.22
CA ALA A 212 -12.47 -16.70 14.31
C ALA A 212 -12.87 -16.28 12.88
N GLU A 213 -13.84 -15.39 12.73
CA GLU A 213 -14.25 -14.87 11.41
C GLU A 213 -13.13 -14.05 10.75
N ILE A 214 -12.38 -13.27 11.52
CA ILE A 214 -11.24 -12.49 11.01
C ILE A 214 -10.11 -13.44 10.58
N LEU A 215 -9.78 -14.44 11.40
CA LEU A 215 -8.73 -15.41 11.05
C LEU A 215 -9.11 -16.26 9.82
N ASP A 216 -10.39 -16.60 9.63
CA ASP A 216 -10.86 -17.30 8.42
C ASP A 216 -10.62 -16.48 7.14
N LEU A 217 -10.85 -15.16 7.19
CA LEU A 217 -10.53 -14.27 6.06
C LEU A 217 -9.01 -14.21 5.78
N GLU A 218 -8.18 -14.19 6.83
CA GLU A 218 -6.73 -14.21 6.65
C GLU A 218 -6.26 -15.52 6.04
N HIS A 219 -6.75 -16.68 6.50
CA HIS A 219 -6.40 -17.97 5.91
C HIS A 219 -6.76 -18.05 4.41
N LYS A 220 -7.88 -17.43 4.01
CA LYS A 220 -8.23 -17.31 2.58
C LYS A 220 -7.23 -16.44 1.81
N ALA A 221 -6.78 -15.33 2.41
CA ALA A 221 -5.78 -14.46 1.79
C ALA A 221 -4.43 -15.19 1.63
N GLU A 222 -4.02 -15.95 2.65
CA GLU A 222 -2.79 -16.76 2.63
C GLU A 222 -2.85 -17.88 1.58
N ALA A 223 -4.00 -18.55 1.44
CA ALA A 223 -4.20 -19.53 0.37
C ALA A 223 -3.99 -18.88 -1.02
N ASN A 224 -4.52 -17.67 -1.25
CA ASN A 224 -4.32 -16.94 -2.50
C ASN A 224 -2.86 -16.47 -2.68
N ARG A 225 -2.14 -16.13 -1.60
CA ARG A 225 -0.70 -15.80 -1.65
C ARG A 225 0.16 -16.98 -2.08
N ILE A 226 -0.14 -18.17 -1.56
CA ILE A 226 0.54 -19.40 -1.96
C ILE A 226 0.39 -19.62 -3.47
N GLU A 227 -0.82 -19.47 -4.00
CA GLU A 227 -1.06 -19.59 -5.45
C GLU A 227 -0.37 -18.46 -6.24
N LEU A 228 -0.31 -17.24 -5.70
CA LEU A 228 0.40 -16.12 -6.32
C LEU A 228 1.91 -16.40 -6.41
N ILE A 229 2.51 -16.91 -5.33
CA ILE A 229 3.93 -17.29 -5.30
C ILE A 229 4.24 -18.41 -6.29
N LYS A 230 3.37 -19.40 -6.43
CA LYS A 230 3.50 -20.45 -7.46
C LYS A 230 3.51 -19.83 -8.86
N ALA A 231 2.52 -19.01 -9.19
CA ALA A 231 2.43 -18.35 -10.50
C ALA A 231 3.64 -17.45 -10.78
N GLN A 232 4.15 -16.75 -9.77
CA GLN A 232 5.34 -15.91 -9.88
C GLN A 232 6.63 -16.75 -10.05
N ALA A 233 6.75 -17.88 -9.36
CA ALA A 233 7.87 -18.80 -9.52
C ALA A 233 7.85 -19.46 -10.91
N ASP A 234 6.69 -19.85 -11.42
CA ASP A 234 6.53 -20.37 -12.78
C ASP A 234 6.95 -19.32 -13.82
N CYS A 235 6.53 -18.06 -13.64
CA CYS A 235 6.94 -16.95 -14.50
C CYS A 235 8.47 -16.76 -14.47
N ARG A 236 9.08 -16.76 -13.28
CA ARG A 236 10.53 -16.71 -13.10
C ARG A 236 11.22 -17.88 -13.81
N ASP A 237 10.70 -19.09 -13.68
CA ASP A 237 11.33 -20.29 -14.26
C ASP A 237 11.24 -20.29 -15.79
N GLN A 238 10.15 -19.76 -16.36
CA GLN A 238 10.05 -19.49 -17.80
C GLN A 238 11.10 -18.46 -18.26
N ILE A 239 11.33 -17.40 -17.49
CA ILE A 239 12.39 -16.42 -17.77
C ILE A 239 13.77 -17.11 -17.73
N ILE A 240 14.05 -17.89 -16.68
CA ILE A 240 15.31 -18.63 -16.54
C ILE A 240 15.53 -19.58 -17.73
N ALA A 241 14.49 -20.30 -18.15
CA ALA A 241 14.58 -21.22 -19.29
C ALA A 241 14.76 -20.51 -20.64
N SER A 242 14.32 -19.26 -20.75
CA SER A 242 14.42 -18.45 -21.97
C SER A 242 15.76 -17.73 -22.11
N LEU A 243 16.55 -17.62 -21.04
CA LEU A 243 17.81 -16.89 -21.02
C LEU A 243 19.00 -17.83 -20.87
N ASN A 244 20.10 -17.52 -21.54
CA ASN A 244 21.38 -18.17 -21.26
C ASN A 244 22.02 -17.62 -19.97
N GLY A 245 23.14 -18.22 -19.54
CA GLY A 245 23.81 -17.85 -18.30
C GLY A 245 24.26 -16.38 -18.24
N GLU A 246 24.80 -15.84 -19.34
CA GLU A 246 25.27 -14.45 -19.42
C GLU A 246 24.09 -13.47 -19.37
N GLN A 247 23.04 -13.74 -20.14
CA GLN A 247 21.81 -12.94 -20.16
C GLN A 247 21.12 -12.92 -18.79
N TRP A 248 21.09 -14.06 -18.09
CA TRP A 248 20.54 -14.12 -16.74
C TRP A 248 21.33 -13.25 -15.77
N GLN A 249 22.67 -13.30 -15.79
CA GLN A 249 23.49 -12.44 -14.92
C GLN A 249 23.26 -10.97 -15.24
N LYS A 250 23.19 -10.60 -16.52
CA LYS A 250 22.91 -9.23 -16.95
C LYS A 250 21.53 -8.74 -16.50
N LEU A 251 20.51 -9.60 -16.54
CA LEU A 251 19.19 -9.28 -15.98
C LEU A 251 19.26 -9.02 -14.47
N LEU A 252 20.02 -9.83 -13.73
CA LEU A 252 20.22 -9.61 -12.29
C LEU A 252 20.99 -8.32 -12.00
N GLU A 253 21.93 -7.93 -12.84
CA GLU A 253 22.61 -6.63 -12.74
C GLU A 253 21.62 -5.48 -12.93
N TYR A 254 20.72 -5.56 -13.90
CA TYR A 254 19.66 -4.56 -14.08
C TYR A 254 18.67 -4.52 -12.92
N PHE A 255 18.29 -5.68 -12.40
CA PHE A 255 17.35 -5.77 -11.27
C PHE A 255 17.95 -5.19 -9.98
N ASN A 256 19.24 -5.45 -9.73
CA ASN A 256 19.93 -4.98 -8.53
C ASN A 256 20.56 -3.60 -8.69
N ALA A 257 20.62 -3.06 -9.91
CA ALA A 257 21.07 -1.70 -10.11
C ALA A 257 20.16 -0.79 -9.28
N PRO A 258 20.73 0.09 -8.42
CA PRO A 258 19.91 1.12 -7.80
C PRO A 258 19.21 1.83 -8.94
N MET A 259 17.87 1.87 -8.93
CA MET A 259 17.10 2.59 -9.93
C MET A 259 17.63 4.03 -9.94
N ALA A 260 18.60 4.30 -10.81
CA ALA A 260 19.04 5.64 -11.06
C ALA A 260 17.77 6.32 -11.53
N MET A 261 17.28 7.32 -10.80
CA MET A 261 16.05 8.06 -11.07
C MET A 261 16.10 8.87 -12.38
N ASN A 262 16.85 8.37 -13.37
CA ASN A 262 17.08 8.90 -14.70
C ASN A 262 16.38 8.02 -15.75
N MET A 263 15.20 7.46 -15.47
CA MET A 263 14.28 7.24 -16.57
C MET A 263 13.82 8.64 -17.00
N PRO A 264 14.20 9.15 -18.19
CA PRO A 264 13.55 10.33 -18.71
C PRO A 264 12.09 9.93 -18.86
N MET A 265 11.22 10.46 -17.99
CA MET A 265 9.79 10.44 -18.26
C MET A 265 9.63 11.21 -19.57
N ASN A 266 9.53 10.47 -20.67
CA ASN A 266 9.36 11.02 -22.00
C ASN A 266 7.94 11.61 -22.05
N MET A 267 7.80 12.82 -21.52
CA MET A 267 6.55 13.57 -21.40
C MET A 267 6.04 14.11 -22.74
N ASP A 268 6.64 13.69 -23.85
CA ASP A 268 6.40 14.26 -25.18
C ASP A 268 5.05 13.86 -25.79
N HIS A 269 4.33 12.88 -25.22
CA HIS A 269 2.96 12.56 -25.63
C HIS A 269 1.86 13.38 -24.91
N SER A 270 2.21 14.26 -23.97
CA SER A 270 1.24 15.11 -23.26
C SER A 270 0.92 16.44 -23.94
N GLN A 271 1.73 16.89 -24.91
CA GLN A 271 1.53 18.21 -25.54
C GLN A 271 0.34 18.26 -26.51
N HIS A 272 -0.18 17.12 -26.96
CA HIS A 272 -1.32 17.09 -27.89
C HIS A 272 -2.70 17.11 -27.21
N ASN A 273 -2.79 16.93 -25.89
CA ASN A 273 -4.07 16.96 -25.14
C ASN A 273 -4.34 18.25 -24.36
N MET A 274 -3.36 19.15 -24.17
CA MET A 274 -3.60 20.41 -23.47
C MET A 274 -4.45 21.43 -24.26
N ALA A 275 -4.48 21.31 -25.60
CA ALA A 275 -5.34 22.15 -26.45
C ALA A 275 -6.83 21.78 -26.32
N ALA A 276 -7.15 20.53 -25.97
CA ALA A 276 -8.54 20.08 -25.76
C ALA A 276 -9.09 20.52 -24.40
N MET A 277 -8.27 20.50 -23.34
CA MET A 277 -8.70 20.87 -21.98
C MET A 277 -8.91 22.39 -21.78
N ALA A 278 -8.26 23.23 -22.59
CA ALA A 278 -8.49 24.67 -22.59
C ALA A 278 -9.90 25.06 -23.07
N GLY A 279 -10.56 24.22 -23.87
CA GLY A 279 -11.94 24.40 -24.31
C GLY A 279 -12.98 24.02 -23.25
N GLU A 280 -12.68 23.08 -22.36
CA GLU A 280 -13.59 22.61 -21.32
C GLU A 280 -13.57 23.48 -20.05
N ALA A 281 -12.43 24.12 -19.75
CA ALA A 281 -12.31 25.04 -18.62
C ALA A 281 -13.24 26.28 -18.73
N GLN A 282 -13.57 26.72 -19.96
CA GLN A 282 -14.51 27.82 -20.17
C GLN A 282 -15.98 27.44 -19.86
N ASN A 283 -16.32 26.14 -19.89
CA ASN A 283 -17.65 25.66 -19.52
C ASN A 283 -17.81 25.48 -18.00
N PHE A 284 -16.72 25.19 -17.28
CA PHE A 284 -16.74 25.03 -15.82
C PHE A 284 -16.92 26.36 -15.07
N VAL A 285 -16.36 27.45 -15.60
CA VAL A 285 -16.51 28.80 -15.01
C VAL A 285 -17.98 29.28 -15.06
N LYS A 286 -18.78 28.84 -16.03
CA LYS A 286 -20.22 29.15 -16.10
C LYS A 286 -21.10 28.33 -15.14
N LEU A 287 -20.60 27.23 -14.61
CA LEU A 287 -21.31 26.39 -13.64
C LEU A 287 -21.08 26.84 -12.20
N ALA A 288 -19.92 27.44 -11.90
CA ALA A 288 -19.57 27.92 -10.56
C ALA A 288 -20.34 29.19 -10.14
N ASP A 289 -20.79 30.02 -11.08
CA ASP A 289 -21.60 31.22 -10.78
C ASP A 289 -23.02 30.91 -10.26
N ASN A 290 -23.45 29.64 -10.24
CA ASN A 290 -24.79 29.23 -9.81
C ASN A 290 -24.86 28.45 -8.48
N MET A 291 -23.75 28.30 -7.72
CA MET A 291 -23.75 27.56 -6.45
C MET A 291 -23.48 28.48 -5.26
N LEU A 292 -24.54 29.13 -4.78
CA LEU A 292 -24.57 30.14 -3.70
C LEU A 292 -24.56 29.58 -2.25
N TRP A 293 -24.10 28.34 -1.99
CA TRP A 293 -24.40 27.67 -0.70
C TRP A 293 -23.22 27.02 0.05
N LEU A 294 -21.98 27.47 -0.15
CA LEU A 294 -20.85 26.97 0.63
C LEU A 294 -20.09 28.12 1.29
N GLU A 295 -20.12 28.18 2.61
CA GLU A 295 -19.28 29.08 3.38
C GLU A 295 -18.03 28.34 3.91
N PRO A 296 -16.85 28.98 3.84
CA PRO A 296 -15.64 28.44 4.42
C PRO A 296 -15.70 28.46 5.96
N ILE A 297 -15.44 27.31 6.58
CA ILE A 297 -15.27 27.18 8.04
C ILE A 297 -13.79 26.91 8.34
N VAL A 298 -13.18 27.69 9.22
CA VAL A 298 -11.81 27.47 9.68
C VAL A 298 -11.83 26.89 11.08
N SER A 299 -11.22 25.72 11.27
CA SER A 299 -11.02 25.08 12.58
C SER A 299 -9.63 24.44 12.64
N ASN A 300 -8.91 24.62 13.75
CA ASN A 300 -7.56 24.08 13.98
C ASN A 300 -6.57 24.30 12.81
N ASN A 301 -6.52 25.53 12.28
CA ASN A 301 -5.69 25.90 11.12
C ASN A 301 -5.95 25.08 9.84
N LYS A 302 -7.12 24.45 9.71
CA LYS A 302 -7.58 23.77 8.50
C LYS A 302 -8.86 24.42 8.00
N LEU A 303 -8.97 24.56 6.68
CA LEU A 303 -10.13 25.11 5.99
C LEU A 303 -11.05 23.96 5.55
N TYR A 304 -12.30 24.00 5.98
CA TYR A 304 -13.35 23.07 5.61
C TYR A 304 -14.42 23.81 4.80
N LEU A 305 -15.06 23.12 3.86
CA LEU A 305 -16.28 23.60 3.21
C LEU A 305 -17.45 22.85 3.84
N GLY A 306 -18.27 23.56 4.61
CA GLY A 306 -19.47 23.01 5.23
C GLY A 306 -20.72 23.40 4.45
N LEU A 307 -21.66 22.47 4.29
CA LEU A 307 -23.02 22.78 3.86
C LEU A 307 -23.79 23.34 5.07
N ASN A 308 -24.32 24.56 4.94
CA ASN A 308 -25.13 25.20 5.97
C ASN A 308 -26.58 24.73 5.78
N PHE A 309 -27.12 23.99 6.73
CA PHE A 309 -28.55 23.65 6.76
C PHE A 309 -29.20 24.54 7.83
N GLU A 310 -29.99 25.53 7.40
CA GLU A 310 -31.01 26.14 8.26
C GLU A 310 -32.16 25.15 8.50
#